data_AF-A0A2R6CSH4-F1
#
_entry.id   AF-A0A2R6CSH4-F1
#
_cell.length_a   1.000
_cell.length_b   1.000
_cell.length_c   1.000
_cell.angle_alpha   90.00
_cell.angle_beta   90.00
_cell.angle_gamma   90.00
#
_symmetry.space_group_name_H-M   'P 1'
#
loop_
_entity.id
_entity.type
_entity.pdbx_description
1 polymer ?
#
loop_
_entity_poly.entity_id
_entity_poly.type
_entity_poly.pdbx_seq_one_letter_code
_entity_poly.pdbx_strand_id
1 'polypeptide(L)'
;MASTLVPLFGPVPGGMEMVVILLIAVLLFGANKIPKLARSTGQAMGEFQKGRQQVEQELEQMEETMDPEADFSTEEDDTDYMDLDEEEGTTTATTETAETETVTETETSETETSN
;
A
#
# COMPACT_ATOMS: atom_id res chain seq x y z
N MET A 1 4.32 22.19 26.43
CA MET A 1 5.21 21.26 25.69
C MET A 1 4.45 20.70 24.49
N ALA A 2 4.48 21.39 23.35
CA ALA A 2 3.83 20.89 22.14
C ALA A 2 4.75 19.84 21.48
N SER A 3 4.40 18.56 21.61
CA SER A 3 5.02 17.50 20.83
C SER A 3 4.69 17.69 19.36
N THR A 4 5.65 18.21 18.60
CA THR A 4 5.62 18.22 17.14
C THR A 4 5.82 16.79 16.67
N LEU A 5 4.71 16.11 16.39
CA LEU A 5 4.69 14.80 15.78
C LEU A 5 5.16 14.99 14.32
N VAL A 6 6.48 14.90 14.11
CA VAL A 6 7.07 14.90 12.77
C VAL A 6 6.42 13.76 12.00
N PRO A 7 5.71 14.04 10.89
CA PRO A 7 5.11 12.98 10.10
C PRO A 7 6.25 12.06 9.61
N LEU A 8 6.15 10.78 9.98
CA LEU A 8 7.11 9.73 9.62
C LEU A 8 7.19 9.52 8.10
N PHE A 9 6.17 9.98 7.37
CA PHE A 9 6.25 10.28 5.95
C PHE A 9 6.63 11.74 5.81
N GLY A 10 7.92 12.01 5.57
CA GLY A 10 8.42 13.36 5.32
C GLY A 10 7.63 14.08 4.21
N PRO A 11 7.78 15.41 4.08
CA PRO A 11 7.08 16.17 3.05
C PRO A 11 7.37 15.52 1.70
N VAL A 12 6.34 14.94 1.07
CA VAL A 12 6.48 14.41 -0.27
C VAL A 12 6.91 15.59 -1.13
N PRO A 13 8.10 15.54 -1.75
CA PRO A 13 8.56 16.64 -2.58
C PRO A 13 7.49 16.94 -3.62
N GLY A 14 7.01 18.18 -3.63
CA GLY A 14 6.06 18.67 -4.62
C GLY A 14 6.66 18.58 -6.03
N GLY A 15 5.85 18.93 -7.04
CA GLY A 15 6.24 18.75 -8.44
C GLY A 15 7.61 19.35 -8.80
N MET A 16 8.00 20.47 -8.19
CA MET A 16 9.30 21.10 -8.47
C MET A 16 10.49 20.39 -7.84
N GLU A 17 10.34 19.91 -6.62
CA GLU A 17 11.39 19.13 -5.94
C GLU A 17 11.59 17.78 -6.65
N MET A 18 10.52 17.16 -7.17
CA MET A 18 10.60 15.94 -7.99
C MET A 18 11.40 16.16 -9.28
N VAL A 19 11.25 17.31 -9.95
CA VAL A 19 12.05 17.64 -11.15
C VAL A 19 13.53 17.79 -10.79
N VAL A 20 13.86 18.40 -9.65
CA VAL A 20 15.25 18.54 -9.18
C VAL A 20 15.86 17.16 -8.89
N ILE A 21 15.14 16.29 -8.18
CA ILE A 21 15.60 14.92 -7.90
C ILE A 21 15.81 14.14 -9.21
N LEU A 22 14.87 14.26 -10.16
CA LEU A 22 14.98 13.60 -11.47
C LEU A 22 16.20 14.12 -12.25
N LEU A 23 16.46 15.42 -12.22
CA LEU A 23 17.66 16.02 -12.82
C LEU A 23 18.94 15.43 -12.21
N ILE A 24 19.03 15.35 -10.88
CA ILE A 24 20.18 14.75 -10.19
C ILE A 24 20.33 13.28 -10.58
N ALA A 25 19.24 12.51 -10.58
CA ALA A 25 19.26 11.11 -11.00
C ALA A 25 19.74 10.96 -12.46
N VAL A 26 19.31 11.84 -13.35
CA VAL A 26 19.76 11.88 -14.75
C VAL A 26 21.23 12.26 -14.87
N LEU A 27 21.78 13.09 -13.99
CA LEU A 27 23.21 13.41 -13.98
C LEU A 27 24.06 12.23 -13.48
N LEU A 28 23.59 11.52 -12.44
CA LEU A 28 24.29 10.36 -11.87
C LEU A 28 24.25 9.15 -12.80
N PHE A 29 23.07 8.82 -13.33
CA PHE A 29 22.86 7.63 -14.15
C PHE A 29 22.94 7.91 -15.65
N GLY A 30 22.74 9.15 -16.09
CA GLY A 30 22.67 9.54 -17.50
C GLY A 30 21.27 9.47 -18.09
N ALA A 31 20.93 10.42 -18.97
CA ALA A 31 19.60 10.54 -19.61
C ALA A 31 19.14 9.28 -20.38
N ASN A 32 20.09 8.45 -20.82
CA ASN A 32 19.80 7.24 -21.58
C ASN A 32 19.67 5.97 -20.73
N LYS A 33 20.10 5.96 -19.45
CA LYS A 33 20.08 4.72 -18.64
C LYS A 33 18.70 4.42 -18.08
N ILE A 34 18.09 5.38 -17.38
CA ILE A 34 16.72 5.24 -16.84
C ILE A 34 15.72 4.73 -17.91
N PRO A 35 15.59 5.35 -19.10
CA PRO A 35 14.63 4.88 -20.11
C PRO A 35 15.03 3.53 -20.73
N LYS A 36 16.33 3.24 -20.85
CA LYS A 36 16.79 1.95 -21.39
C LYS A 36 16.47 0.80 -20.43
N LEU A 37 16.69 1.01 -19.12
CA LEU A 37 16.32 0.06 -18.08
C LEU A 37 14.80 -0.13 -18.02
N ALA A 38 14.03 0.97 -18.07
CA ALA A 38 12.57 0.89 -18.09
C ALA A 38 12.05 0.08 -19.29
N ARG A 39 12.64 0.26 -20.48
CA ARG A 39 12.28 -0.52 -21.67
C ARG A 39 12.61 -2.01 -21.51
N SER A 40 13.82 -2.37 -21.12
CA SER A 40 14.20 -3.78 -20.98
C SER A 40 13.43 -4.49 -19.88
N THR A 41 13.24 -3.84 -18.72
CA THR A 41 12.45 -4.36 -17.61
C THR A 41 10.98 -4.45 -17.99
N GLY A 42 10.45 -3.45 -18.72
CA GLY A 42 9.07 -3.46 -19.20
C GLY A 42 8.81 -4.58 -20.21
N GLN A 43 9.74 -4.84 -21.12
CA GLN A 43 9.64 -5.97 -22.06
C GLN A 43 9.65 -7.31 -21.31
N ALA A 44 10.60 -7.50 -20.39
CA ALA A 44 10.68 -8.71 -19.58
C ALA A 44 9.42 -8.92 -18.73
N MET A 45 8.90 -7.87 -18.09
CA MET A 45 7.68 -7.94 -17.29
C MET A 45 6.44 -8.23 -18.16
N GLY A 46 6.37 -7.66 -19.37
CA GLY A 46 5.28 -7.92 -20.30
C GLY A 46 5.25 -9.35 -20.82
N GLU A 47 6.41 -9.90 -21.21
CA GLU A 47 6.53 -11.31 -21.60
C GLU A 47 6.24 -12.25 -20.44
N PHE A 48 6.69 -11.91 -19.23
CA PHE A 48 6.40 -12.67 -18.02
C PHE A 48 4.90 -12.70 -17.70
N GLN A 49 4.21 -11.56 -17.76
CA GLN A 49 2.76 -11.48 -17.56
C GLN A 49 2.00 -12.31 -18.61
N LYS A 50 2.41 -12.23 -19.89
CA LYS A 50 1.81 -13.04 -20.96
C LYS A 50 2.05 -14.54 -20.76
N GLY A 51 3.23 -14.93 -20.29
CA GLY A 51 3.54 -16.33 -19.95
C GLY A 51 2.68 -16.83 -18.78
N ARG A 52 2.54 -16.02 -17.72
CA ARG A 52 1.68 -16.34 -16.57
C ARG A 52 0.23 -16.54 -16.97
N GLN A 53 -0.33 -15.67 -17.82
CA GLN A 53 -1.70 -15.80 -18.30
C GLN A 53 -1.93 -17.07 -19.12
N GLN A 54 -0.96 -17.45 -19.97
CA GLN A 54 -1.05 -18.71 -20.73
C GLN A 54 -1.05 -19.91 -19.79
N VAL A 55 -0.17 -19.93 -18.78
CA VAL A 55 -0.12 -21.02 -17.79
C VAL A 55 -1.41 -21.11 -17.00
N GLU A 56 -1.96 -19.98 -16.54
CA GLU A 56 -3.24 -19.94 -15.80
C GLU A 56 -4.39 -20.48 -16.66
N GLN A 57 -4.45 -20.07 -17.92
CA GLN A 57 -5.48 -20.50 -18.87
C GLN A 57 -5.33 -21.97 -19.29
N GLU A 58 -4.10 -22.49 -19.35
CA GLU A 58 -3.81 -23.91 -19.55
C GLU A 58 -4.23 -24.74 -18.33
N LEU A 59 -3.97 -24.26 -17.11
CA LEU A 59 -4.39 -24.92 -15.87
C LEU A 59 -5.91 -24.99 -15.74
N GLU A 60 -6.61 -23.89 -16.05
CA GLU A 60 -8.08 -23.83 -16.01
C GLU A 60 -8.72 -24.78 -17.04
N GLN A 61 -8.15 -24.88 -18.25
CA GLN A 61 -8.58 -25.87 -19.25
C GLN A 61 -8.28 -27.32 -18.84
N MET A 62 -7.18 -27.58 -18.12
CA MET A 62 -6.88 -28.92 -17.60
C MET A 62 -7.87 -29.32 -16.50
N GLU A 63 -8.26 -28.37 -15.64
CA GLU A 63 -9.26 -28.58 -14.60
C GLU A 63 -10.66 -28.82 -15.17
N GLU A 64 -11.05 -28.11 -16.23
CA GLU A 64 -12.33 -28.31 -16.93
C GLU A 64 -12.38 -29.63 -17.73
N THR A 65 -11.24 -30.12 -18.21
CA THR A 65 -11.16 -31.40 -18.96
C THR A 65 -10.91 -32.62 -18.08
N MET A 66 -10.64 -32.43 -16.79
CA MET A 66 -10.60 -33.49 -15.79
C MET A 66 -11.98 -33.67 -15.16
N ASP A 67 -12.76 -34.52 -15.81
CA ASP A 67 -14.08 -34.97 -15.40
C ASP A 67 -14.10 -35.42 -13.92
N PRO A 68 -14.87 -34.77 -13.01
CA PRO A 68 -15.01 -35.21 -11.62
C PRO A 68 -15.90 -36.46 -11.44
N GLU A 69 -16.39 -37.11 -12.49
CA GLU A 69 -17.31 -38.26 -12.41
C GLU A 69 -16.64 -39.64 -12.52
N ALA A 70 -15.35 -39.77 -12.16
CA ALA A 70 -14.79 -41.08 -11.84
C ALA A 70 -15.09 -41.47 -10.38
N ASP A 71 -16.32 -41.95 -10.16
CA ASP A 71 -16.75 -42.90 -9.10
C ASP A 71 -15.98 -42.86 -7.77
N PHE A 72 -16.45 -42.04 -6.83
CA PHE A 72 -16.32 -42.36 -5.41
C PHE A 72 -17.72 -42.45 -4.81
N SER A 73 -18.31 -43.63 -4.94
CA SER A 73 -19.49 -44.04 -4.20
C SER A 73 -19.20 -43.96 -2.69
N THR A 74 -19.84 -43.01 -2.01
CA THR A 74 -20.15 -43.12 -0.59
C THR A 74 -21.54 -42.54 -0.39
N GLU A 75 -22.42 -43.44 0.03
CA GLU A 75 -23.82 -43.23 0.36
C GLU A 75 -23.98 -42.21 1.49
N GLU A 76 -25.04 -41.40 1.36
CA GLU A 76 -25.86 -40.74 2.39
C GLU A 76 -25.24 -40.44 3.77
N ASP A 77 -25.15 -39.15 4.13
CA ASP A 77 -25.51 -38.71 5.48
C ASP A 77 -25.98 -37.24 5.46
N ASP A 78 -27.29 -37.08 5.57
CA ASP A 78 -27.97 -35.86 5.99
C ASP A 78 -27.42 -35.41 7.35
N THR A 79 -26.99 -34.15 7.49
CA THR A 79 -27.25 -33.35 8.70
C THR A 79 -27.19 -31.87 8.31
N ASP A 80 -28.34 -31.23 8.22
CA ASP A 80 -28.94 -30.42 9.29
C ASP A 80 -28.19 -29.11 9.56
N TYR A 81 -28.88 -28.02 9.20
CA TYR A 81 -28.93 -26.69 9.82
C TYR A 81 -27.67 -26.18 10.56
N MET A 82 -27.20 -24.98 10.19
CA MET A 82 -27.38 -23.79 11.03
C MET A 82 -27.38 -22.53 10.16
N ASP A 83 -28.61 -22.07 9.92
CA ASP A 83 -28.95 -20.68 9.75
C ASP A 83 -28.54 -19.93 11.04
N LEU A 84 -27.70 -18.90 10.91
CA LEU A 84 -27.44 -17.94 11.98
C LEU A 84 -27.76 -16.55 11.41
N ASP A 85 -29.04 -16.22 11.47
CA ASP A 85 -29.50 -14.85 11.65
C ASP A 85 -28.91 -14.29 12.95
N GLU A 86 -28.28 -13.12 12.90
CA GLU A 86 -28.55 -12.04 13.86
C GLU A 86 -27.92 -10.71 13.42
N GLU A 87 -28.81 -9.79 13.00
CA GLU A 87 -28.99 -8.42 13.54
C GLU A 87 -27.80 -7.44 13.43
N GLU A 88 -27.87 -6.40 12.58
CA GLU A 88 -28.61 -5.12 12.71
C GLU A 88 -27.79 -3.98 13.38
N GLY A 89 -28.04 -2.76 12.88
CA GLY A 89 -27.79 -1.50 13.59
C GLY A 89 -26.37 -0.91 13.52
N THR A 90 -26.11 0.11 12.71
CA THR A 90 -26.42 1.55 12.94
C THR A 90 -25.85 2.12 14.25
N THR A 91 -25.02 3.18 14.15
CA THR A 91 -25.39 4.53 14.60
C THR A 91 -24.17 5.44 14.78
N THR A 92 -24.27 6.57 14.10
CA THR A 92 -23.74 7.90 14.41
C THR A 92 -23.92 8.29 15.88
N ALA A 93 -22.91 8.92 16.50
CA ALA A 93 -22.99 10.03 17.47
C ALA A 93 -21.62 10.17 18.19
N THR A 94 -20.84 11.25 18.08
CA THR A 94 -21.04 12.64 18.56
C THR A 94 -20.33 12.90 19.90
N THR A 95 -19.51 13.96 19.90
CA THR A 95 -19.09 14.81 21.05
C THR A 95 -18.07 14.25 22.04
N GLU A 96 -16.95 14.96 22.25
CA GLU A 96 -16.81 15.85 23.42
C GLU A 96 -15.54 16.72 23.39
N THR A 97 -15.74 17.93 23.87
CA THR A 97 -14.84 19.07 24.05
C THR A 97 -14.10 18.96 25.39
N ALA A 98 -12.79 19.23 25.43
CA ALA A 98 -12.02 19.73 26.58
C ALA A 98 -10.51 19.59 26.25
N GLU A 99 -9.54 20.45 26.55
CA GLU A 99 -9.40 21.74 27.23
C GLU A 99 -8.03 22.29 26.78
N THR A 100 -7.89 23.62 26.71
CA THR A 100 -6.60 24.31 26.51
C THR A 100 -6.28 25.06 27.79
N GLU A 101 -5.18 24.68 28.47
CA GLU A 101 -4.45 25.52 29.43
C GLU A 101 -2.94 25.34 29.10
N THR A 102 -2.32 26.22 28.32
CA THR A 102 -1.53 27.40 28.76
C THR A 102 -0.52 27.13 29.89
N VAL A 103 0.75 26.93 29.52
CA VAL A 103 1.89 27.50 30.26
C VAL A 103 2.93 27.98 29.24
N THR A 104 2.97 29.30 29.08
CA THR A 104 4.06 30.09 28.50
C THR A 104 4.95 30.54 29.65
N GLU A 105 6.26 30.30 29.58
CA GLU A 105 7.37 30.90 30.33
C GLU A 105 8.61 30.09 29.91
N THR A 106 9.76 30.60 29.48
CA THR A 106 10.40 31.91 29.59
C THR A 106 11.48 32.04 28.49
N GLU A 107 11.70 33.27 28.03
CA GLU A 107 12.89 33.69 27.29
C GLU A 107 14.18 33.31 28.04
N THR A 108 15.22 32.94 27.30
CA THR A 108 16.60 33.15 27.77
C THR A 108 17.39 33.75 26.62
N SER A 109 17.43 35.08 26.66
CA SER A 109 18.35 35.94 25.93
C SER A 109 19.79 35.67 26.40
N GLU A 110 20.64 35.43 25.40
CA GLU A 110 21.95 36.04 25.20
C GLU A 110 22.89 36.15 26.42
N THR A 111 24.02 35.46 26.33
CA THR A 111 25.26 35.93 26.95
C THR A 111 26.33 36.09 25.87
N GLU A 112 26.48 37.33 25.42
CA GLU A 112 27.73 37.80 24.81
C GLU A 112 28.85 37.66 25.84
N THR A 113 29.88 36.85 25.54
CA THR A 113 31.13 36.87 26.30
C THR A 113 32.10 37.81 25.58
N SER A 114 32.29 38.96 26.20
CA SER A 114 33.30 39.95 25.89
C SER A 114 34.61 39.61 26.62
N ASN A 115 35.70 39.66 25.85
CA ASN A 115 37.12 39.80 26.23
C ASN A 115 37.84 38.70 27.04
#